data_AF-A0A9W8AWX3-F1
#
_entry.id   AF-A0A9W8AWX3-F1
#
_cell.length_a   1.000
_cell.length_b   1.000
_cell.length_c   1.000
_cell.angle_alpha   90.00
_cell.angle_beta   90.00
_cell.angle_gamma   90.00
#
_symmetry.space_group_name_H-M   'P 1'
#
loop_
_entity.id
_entity.type
_entity.pdbx_description
1 polymer ?
#
loop_
_entity_poly.entity_id
_entity_poly.type
_entity_poly.pdbx_seq_one_letter_code
_entity_poly.pdbx_strand_id
1 'polypeptide(L)'
;QEYQEMELQLGQEEQALNEITEGLKGKTEVFSQQIEERQRELAPWVERINSQQSLLDIAQSDYKLLEEKTQAVSRQRNEMQTEIEELENLKTLKQQQVASAQAKVKDAKKKLRELTQTLDATASQEQDFRRDIQRARQKLQDARSSYESLQSRGKVLQGLLRMKETGRIEGIHNRLGSLGVIDDQYDVAISNACPSLDSIVVDNVPSAQKCIEHLRKNNLGRGVFLVLNQLRAKPTPTPATPEGVPRLFDL
;
A
#
# COMPACT_ATOMS: atom_id res chain seq x y z
N GLN A 1 -134.20 -12.70 13.65
CA GLN A 1 -134.87 -12.70 12.33
C GLN A 1 -133.84 -12.51 11.22
N GLU A 2 -132.89 -11.58 11.34
CA GLU A 2 -131.81 -11.40 10.34
C GLU A 2 -130.84 -12.60 10.20
N TYR A 3 -130.51 -13.31 11.29
CA TYR A 3 -129.58 -14.47 11.24
C TYR A 3 -130.10 -15.66 10.42
N GLN A 4 -131.42 -15.90 10.43
CA GLN A 4 -132.02 -17.05 9.74
C GLN A 4 -132.22 -16.80 8.23
N GLU A 5 -132.41 -15.54 7.82
CA GLU A 5 -132.43 -15.18 6.39
C GLU A 5 -131.02 -15.20 5.79
N MET A 6 -130.01 -14.80 6.58
CA MET A 6 -128.60 -14.83 6.16
C MET A 6 -128.07 -16.27 6.01
N GLU A 7 -128.44 -17.20 6.90
CA GLU A 7 -128.12 -18.64 6.75
C GLU A 7 -128.78 -19.29 5.52
N LEU A 8 -130.02 -18.89 5.19
CA LEU A 8 -130.73 -19.41 4.02
C LEU A 8 -130.12 -18.89 2.71
N GLN A 9 -129.71 -17.62 2.69
CA GLN A 9 -129.00 -17.02 1.55
C GLN A 9 -127.58 -17.61 1.40
N LEU A 10 -126.87 -17.87 2.50
CA LEU A 10 -125.53 -18.49 2.47
C LEU A 10 -125.60 -19.93 1.94
N GLY A 11 -126.62 -20.70 2.32
CA GLY A 11 -126.85 -22.04 1.76
C GLY A 11 -127.24 -22.03 0.28
N GLN A 12 -127.99 -21.03 -0.19
CA GLN A 12 -128.30 -20.86 -1.61
C GLN A 12 -127.08 -20.39 -2.43
N GLU A 13 -126.26 -19.49 -1.88
CA GLU A 13 -125.01 -19.07 -2.52
C GLU A 13 -123.95 -20.18 -2.51
N GLU A 14 -123.84 -21.00 -1.45
CA GLU A 14 -122.98 -22.19 -1.43
C GLU A 14 -123.42 -23.26 -2.42
N GLN A 15 -124.73 -23.45 -2.60
CA GLN A 15 -125.27 -24.33 -3.64
C GLN A 15 -125.00 -23.77 -5.04
N ALA A 16 -125.21 -22.48 -5.26
CA ALA A 16 -124.88 -21.83 -6.52
C ALA A 16 -123.37 -21.89 -6.81
N LEU A 17 -122.51 -21.74 -5.81
CA LEU A 17 -121.06 -21.83 -5.93
C LEU A 17 -120.60 -23.28 -6.16
N ASN A 18 -121.28 -24.27 -5.57
CA ASN A 18 -121.06 -25.69 -5.87
C ASN A 18 -121.53 -26.07 -7.27
N GLU A 19 -122.67 -25.58 -7.75
CA GLU A 19 -123.13 -25.80 -9.13
C GLU A 19 -122.20 -25.12 -10.16
N ILE A 20 -121.74 -23.90 -9.87
CA ILE A 20 -120.75 -23.20 -10.69
C ILE A 20 -119.41 -23.94 -10.65
N THR A 21 -118.96 -24.44 -9.51
CA THR A 21 -117.70 -25.20 -9.43
C THR A 21 -117.81 -26.62 -10.00
N GLU A 22 -118.96 -27.30 -9.96
CA GLU A 22 -119.19 -28.57 -10.67
C GLU A 22 -119.28 -28.36 -12.19
N GLY A 23 -119.99 -27.33 -12.64
CA GLY A 23 -120.06 -26.94 -14.06
C GLY A 23 -118.71 -26.46 -14.62
N LEU A 24 -117.89 -25.82 -13.78
CA LEU A 24 -116.52 -25.46 -14.11
C LEU A 24 -115.56 -26.63 -13.98
N LYS A 25 -115.74 -27.58 -13.05
CA LYS A 25 -114.89 -28.79 -12.92
C LYS A 25 -114.84 -29.57 -14.22
N GLY A 26 -115.98 -29.86 -14.86
CA GLY A 26 -115.98 -30.58 -16.14
C GLY A 26 -115.28 -29.82 -17.28
N LYS A 27 -115.44 -28.49 -17.35
CA LYS A 27 -114.72 -27.65 -18.34
C LYS A 27 -113.23 -27.52 -18.00
N THR A 28 -112.89 -27.43 -16.72
CA THR A 28 -111.53 -27.29 -16.19
C THR A 28 -110.76 -28.61 -16.25
N GLU A 29 -111.44 -29.76 -16.16
CA GLU A 29 -110.86 -31.10 -16.34
C GLU A 29 -110.39 -31.31 -17.78
N VAL A 30 -111.16 -30.91 -18.79
CA VAL A 30 -110.74 -31.00 -20.20
C VAL A 30 -109.51 -30.12 -20.45
N PHE A 31 -109.49 -28.89 -19.93
CA PHE A 31 -108.31 -28.03 -20.02
C PHE A 31 -107.15 -28.55 -19.17
N SER A 32 -107.40 -29.18 -18.02
CA SER A 32 -106.36 -29.80 -17.18
C SER A 32 -105.73 -31.01 -17.86
N GLN A 33 -106.52 -31.85 -18.52
CA GLN A 33 -106.03 -32.98 -19.32
C GLN A 33 -105.19 -32.50 -20.52
N GLN A 34 -105.63 -31.44 -21.21
CA GLN A 34 -104.84 -30.83 -22.29
C GLN A 34 -103.55 -30.21 -21.77
N ILE A 35 -103.57 -29.59 -20.59
CA ILE A 35 -102.37 -29.08 -19.91
C ILE A 35 -101.44 -30.25 -19.54
N GLU A 36 -101.97 -31.36 -19.03
CA GLU A 36 -101.19 -32.56 -18.68
C GLU A 36 -100.55 -33.23 -19.89
N GLU A 37 -101.28 -33.36 -21.01
CA GLU A 37 -100.74 -33.88 -22.27
C GLU A 37 -99.64 -32.96 -22.81
N ARG A 38 -99.86 -31.64 -22.83
CA ARG A 38 -98.84 -30.68 -23.24
C ARG A 38 -97.65 -30.65 -22.30
N GLN A 39 -97.85 -30.83 -21.00
CA GLN A 39 -96.79 -30.98 -20.01
C GLN A 39 -95.98 -32.27 -20.22
N ARG A 40 -96.64 -33.39 -20.56
CA ARG A 40 -95.97 -34.64 -20.96
C ARG A 40 -95.16 -34.49 -22.23
N GLU A 41 -95.68 -33.76 -23.23
CA GLU A 41 -94.94 -33.47 -24.46
C GLU A 41 -93.75 -32.53 -24.20
N LEU A 42 -93.90 -31.54 -23.32
CA LEU A 42 -92.86 -30.56 -22.98
C LEU A 42 -91.77 -31.13 -22.06
N ALA A 43 -92.09 -32.08 -21.18
CA ALA A 43 -91.14 -32.69 -20.23
C ALA A 43 -89.81 -33.17 -20.88
N PRO A 44 -89.81 -33.96 -21.98
CA PRO A 44 -88.56 -34.38 -22.63
C PRO A 44 -87.82 -33.23 -23.32
N TRP A 45 -88.52 -32.18 -23.76
CA TRP A 45 -87.87 -30.99 -24.31
C TRP A 45 -87.20 -30.16 -23.22
N VAL A 46 -87.84 -30.02 -22.06
CA VAL A 46 -87.24 -29.35 -20.89
C VAL A 46 -86.02 -30.13 -20.42
N GLU A 47 -86.07 -31.46 -20.37
CA GLU A 47 -84.94 -32.30 -20.01
C GLU A 47 -83.77 -32.17 -20.99
N ARG A 48 -84.05 -32.12 -22.30
CA ARG A 48 -83.05 -31.84 -23.34
C ARG A 48 -82.44 -30.44 -23.20
N ILE A 49 -83.26 -29.42 -22.97
CA ILE A 49 -82.79 -28.04 -22.76
C ILE A 49 -81.88 -27.98 -21.53
N ASN A 50 -82.29 -28.57 -20.41
CA ASN A 50 -81.49 -28.62 -19.19
C ASN A 50 -80.17 -29.38 -19.40
N SER A 51 -80.19 -30.49 -20.16
CA SER A 51 -78.98 -31.22 -20.50
C SER A 51 -78.00 -30.37 -21.33
N GLN A 52 -78.50 -29.64 -22.33
CA GLN A 52 -77.66 -28.77 -23.14
C GLN A 52 -77.17 -27.54 -22.38
N GLN A 53 -78.00 -26.97 -21.51
CA GLN A 53 -77.58 -25.90 -20.59
C GLN A 53 -76.46 -26.38 -19.67
N SER A 54 -76.56 -27.59 -19.10
CA SER A 54 -75.49 -28.14 -18.26
C SER A 54 -74.17 -28.33 -19.03
N LEU A 55 -74.23 -28.80 -20.29
CA LEU A 55 -73.04 -28.94 -21.14
C LEU A 55 -72.43 -27.58 -21.49
N LEU A 56 -73.28 -26.57 -21.70
CA LEU A 56 -72.86 -25.21 -22.00
C LEU A 56 -72.21 -24.54 -20.79
N ASP A 57 -72.75 -24.77 -19.59
CA ASP A 57 -72.17 -24.29 -18.33
C ASP A 57 -70.79 -24.93 -18.06
N ILE A 58 -70.66 -26.24 -18.32
CA ILE A 58 -69.36 -26.93 -18.22
C ILE A 58 -68.36 -26.31 -19.21
N ALA A 59 -68.73 -26.17 -20.49
CA ALA A 59 -67.86 -25.59 -21.50
C ALA A 59 -67.48 -24.13 -21.19
N GLN A 60 -68.41 -23.34 -20.64
CA GLN A 60 -68.12 -21.97 -20.18
C GLN A 60 -67.15 -21.96 -18.99
N SER A 61 -67.29 -22.90 -18.05
CA SER A 61 -66.37 -23.02 -16.92
C SER A 61 -64.96 -23.44 -17.35
N ASP A 62 -64.86 -24.38 -18.29
CA ASP A 62 -63.59 -24.82 -18.88
C ASP A 62 -62.92 -23.68 -19.66
N TYR A 63 -63.69 -22.91 -20.44
CA TYR A 63 -63.19 -21.75 -21.16
C TYR A 63 -62.60 -20.70 -20.20
N LYS A 64 -63.33 -20.36 -19.12
CA LYS A 64 -62.84 -19.41 -18.10
C LYS A 64 -61.57 -19.90 -17.42
N LEU A 65 -61.51 -21.19 -17.07
CA LEU A 65 -60.31 -21.79 -16.47
C LEU A 65 -59.12 -21.73 -17.43
N LEU A 66 -59.32 -22.01 -18.72
CA LEU A 66 -58.27 -21.88 -19.72
C LEU A 66 -57.82 -20.44 -19.89
N GLU A 67 -58.74 -19.48 -19.91
CA GLU A 67 -58.47 -18.05 -20.02
C GLU A 67 -57.66 -17.52 -18.83
N GLU A 68 -58.02 -17.92 -17.61
CA GLU A 68 -57.25 -17.58 -16.41
C GLU A 68 -55.83 -18.17 -16.47
N LYS A 69 -55.69 -19.42 -16.93
CA LYS A 69 -54.37 -20.05 -17.11
C LYS A 69 -53.53 -19.35 -18.17
N THR A 70 -54.08 -18.98 -19.32
CA THR A 70 -53.34 -18.23 -20.36
C THR A 70 -52.96 -16.84 -19.88
N GLN A 71 -53.83 -16.15 -19.14
CA GLN A 71 -53.48 -14.86 -18.53
C GLN A 71 -52.37 -15.02 -17.48
N ALA A 72 -52.39 -16.05 -16.64
CA ALA A 72 -51.34 -16.32 -15.66
C ALA A 72 -49.99 -16.60 -16.35
N VAL A 73 -49.97 -17.43 -17.39
CA VAL A 73 -48.76 -17.72 -18.17
C VAL A 73 -48.26 -16.47 -18.89
N SER A 74 -49.16 -15.62 -19.42
CA SER A 74 -48.79 -14.34 -20.03
C SER A 74 -48.12 -13.40 -19.04
N ARG A 75 -48.63 -13.31 -17.80
CA ARG A 75 -48.02 -12.48 -16.74
C ARG A 75 -46.62 -12.98 -16.39
N GLN A 76 -46.48 -14.29 -16.14
CA GLN A 76 -45.19 -14.91 -15.85
C GLN A 76 -44.19 -14.71 -16.99
N ARG A 77 -44.63 -14.80 -18.25
CA ARG A 77 -43.77 -14.54 -19.41
C ARG A 77 -43.27 -13.09 -19.42
N ASN A 78 -44.14 -12.14 -19.16
CA ASN A 78 -43.77 -10.72 -19.13
C ASN A 78 -42.80 -10.43 -17.98
N GLU A 79 -43.04 -10.98 -16.79
CA GLU A 79 -42.15 -10.87 -15.63
C GLU A 79 -40.76 -11.44 -15.94
N MET A 80 -40.69 -12.66 -16.49
CA MET A 80 -39.43 -13.29 -16.89
C MET A 80 -38.71 -12.47 -17.97
N GLN A 81 -39.45 -11.86 -18.89
CA GLN A 81 -38.85 -11.03 -19.94
C GLN A 81 -38.26 -9.73 -19.38
N THR A 82 -38.95 -9.09 -18.42
CA THR A 82 -38.38 -7.93 -17.71
C THR A 82 -37.13 -8.32 -16.90
N GLU A 83 -37.12 -9.48 -16.24
CA GLU A 83 -35.95 -9.96 -15.50
C GLU A 83 -34.75 -10.22 -16.43
N ILE A 84 -34.98 -10.77 -17.63
CA ILE A 84 -33.91 -10.97 -18.62
C ILE A 84 -33.31 -9.64 -19.06
N GLU A 85 -34.15 -8.65 -19.37
CA GLU A 85 -33.68 -7.31 -19.78
C GLU A 85 -32.87 -6.64 -18.66
N GLU A 86 -33.30 -6.77 -17.40
CA GLU A 86 -32.55 -6.27 -16.24
C GLU A 86 -31.20 -6.98 -16.08
N LEU A 87 -31.16 -8.31 -16.25
CA LEU A 87 -29.92 -9.09 -16.18
C LEU A 87 -28.95 -8.74 -17.30
N GLU A 88 -29.44 -8.50 -18.52
CA GLU A 88 -28.61 -8.05 -19.65
C GLU A 88 -28.02 -6.67 -19.39
N ASN A 89 -28.81 -5.74 -18.86
CA ASN A 89 -28.35 -4.41 -18.45
C ASN A 89 -27.29 -4.49 -17.33
N LEU A 90 -27.50 -5.35 -16.33
CA LEU A 90 -26.51 -5.59 -15.27
C LEU A 90 -25.21 -6.19 -15.82
N LYS A 91 -25.31 -7.14 -16.75
CA LYS A 91 -24.15 -7.77 -17.40
C LYS A 91 -23.32 -6.73 -18.16
N THR A 92 -23.95 -5.88 -18.97
CA THR A 92 -23.23 -4.84 -19.73
C THR A 92 -22.55 -3.83 -18.81
N LEU A 93 -23.23 -3.39 -17.75
CA LEU A 93 -22.65 -2.50 -16.74
C LEU A 93 -21.44 -3.14 -16.05
N LYS A 94 -21.55 -4.42 -15.66
CA LYS A 94 -20.45 -5.15 -15.03
C LYS A 94 -19.26 -5.34 -15.97
N GLN A 95 -19.51 -5.61 -17.25
CA GLN A 95 -18.45 -5.69 -18.26
C GLN A 95 -17.70 -4.35 -18.42
N GLN A 96 -18.42 -3.22 -18.45
CA GLN A 96 -17.80 -1.90 -18.48
C GLN A 96 -16.97 -1.61 -17.22
N GLN A 97 -17.48 -1.98 -16.03
CA GLN A 97 -16.75 -1.85 -14.77
C GLN A 97 -15.45 -2.67 -14.79
N VAL A 98 -15.50 -3.92 -15.24
CA VAL A 98 -14.32 -4.78 -15.37
C VAL A 98 -13.30 -4.20 -16.34
N ALA A 99 -13.74 -3.72 -17.52
CA ALA A 99 -12.85 -3.10 -18.49
C ALA A 99 -12.15 -1.85 -17.91
N SER A 100 -12.89 -1.00 -17.21
CA SER A 100 -12.34 0.19 -16.56
C SER A 100 -11.34 -0.16 -15.45
N ALA A 101 -11.62 -1.20 -14.66
CA ALA A 101 -10.74 -1.69 -13.61
C ALA A 101 -9.45 -2.28 -14.19
N GLN A 102 -9.55 -3.05 -15.27
CA GLN A 102 -8.39 -3.60 -15.98
C GLN A 102 -7.49 -2.51 -16.56
N ALA A 103 -8.07 -1.45 -17.14
CA ALA A 103 -7.30 -0.29 -17.61
C ALA A 103 -6.54 0.38 -16.45
N LYS A 104 -7.22 0.66 -15.33
CA LYS A 104 -6.59 1.22 -14.13
C LYS A 104 -5.45 0.35 -13.59
N VAL A 105 -5.63 -0.97 -13.56
CA VAL A 105 -4.59 -1.90 -13.13
C VAL A 105 -3.39 -1.87 -14.08
N LYS A 106 -3.62 -1.80 -15.39
CA LYS A 106 -2.54 -1.71 -16.38
C LYS A 106 -1.74 -0.42 -16.22
N ASP A 107 -2.42 0.70 -16.01
CA ASP A 107 -1.77 2.00 -15.81
C ASP A 107 -1.01 2.06 -14.48
N ALA A 108 -1.59 1.54 -13.41
CA ALA A 108 -0.91 1.41 -12.12
C ALA A 108 0.36 0.54 -12.23
N LYS A 109 0.30 -0.58 -12.96
CA LYS A 109 1.47 -1.43 -13.20
C LYS A 109 2.57 -0.72 -14.01
N LYS A 110 2.21 0.10 -15.00
CA LYS A 110 3.20 0.92 -15.74
C LYS A 110 3.88 1.93 -14.84
N LYS A 111 3.09 2.71 -14.08
CA LYS A 111 3.61 3.68 -13.11
C LYS A 111 4.49 3.03 -12.06
N LEU A 112 4.11 1.86 -11.58
CA LEU A 112 4.91 1.11 -10.61
C LEU A 112 6.28 0.71 -11.20
N ARG A 113 6.32 0.25 -12.46
CA ARG A 113 7.59 -0.05 -13.14
C ARG A 113 8.47 1.18 -13.32
N GLU A 114 7.89 2.29 -13.77
CA GLU A 114 8.62 3.57 -13.93
C GLU A 114 9.18 4.04 -12.58
N LEU A 115 8.35 4.02 -11.53
CA LEU A 115 8.77 4.38 -10.18
C LEU A 115 9.88 3.48 -9.65
N THR A 116 9.78 2.16 -9.83
CA THR A 116 10.86 1.25 -9.41
C THR A 116 12.17 1.53 -10.14
N GLN A 117 12.13 1.80 -11.44
CA GLN A 117 13.34 2.14 -12.20
C GLN A 117 13.96 3.47 -11.71
N THR A 118 13.13 4.48 -11.44
CA THR A 118 13.63 5.76 -10.90
C THR A 118 14.20 5.61 -9.49
N LEU A 119 13.62 4.75 -8.66
CA LEU A 119 14.08 4.47 -7.31
C LEU A 119 15.44 3.77 -7.35
N ASP A 120 15.59 2.74 -8.18
CA ASP A 120 16.86 2.02 -8.34
C ASP A 120 17.97 2.94 -8.87
N ALA A 121 17.65 3.80 -9.86
CA ALA A 121 18.60 4.77 -10.40
C ALA A 121 19.05 5.79 -9.34
N THR A 122 18.09 6.28 -8.53
CA THR A 122 18.37 7.25 -7.47
C THR A 122 19.15 6.62 -6.32
N ALA A 123 18.86 5.36 -5.97
CA ALA A 123 19.59 4.60 -4.96
C ALA A 123 21.05 4.36 -5.38
N SER A 124 21.29 4.06 -6.67
CA SER A 124 22.65 3.94 -7.21
C SER A 124 23.40 5.28 -7.10
N GLN A 125 22.77 6.39 -7.50
CA GLN A 125 23.38 7.71 -7.39
C GLN A 125 23.68 8.10 -5.93
N GLU A 126 22.78 7.79 -5.01
CA GLU A 126 23.00 8.00 -3.57
C GLU A 126 24.22 7.24 -3.07
N GLN A 127 24.40 5.99 -3.50
CA GLN A 127 25.55 5.19 -3.12
C GLN A 127 26.86 5.78 -3.64
N ASP A 128 26.88 6.29 -4.88
CA ASP A 128 28.05 6.93 -5.46
C ASP A 128 28.39 8.23 -4.74
N PHE A 129 27.41 9.10 -4.49
CA PHE A 129 27.62 10.32 -3.71
C PHE A 129 28.10 10.02 -2.29
N ARG A 130 27.58 8.96 -1.66
CA ARG A 130 28.04 8.54 -0.32
C ARG A 130 29.51 8.13 -0.33
N ARG A 131 29.95 7.40 -1.36
CA ARG A 131 31.37 7.02 -1.54
C ARG A 131 32.25 8.26 -1.74
N ASP A 132 31.79 9.22 -2.54
CA ASP A 132 32.54 10.45 -2.79
C ASP A 132 32.65 11.32 -1.54
N ILE A 133 31.57 11.45 -0.76
CA ILE A 133 31.58 12.13 0.54
C ILE A 133 32.58 11.44 1.49
N GLN A 134 32.60 10.11 1.55
CA GLN A 134 33.53 9.39 2.39
C GLN A 134 34.99 9.63 1.97
N ARG A 135 35.29 9.60 0.67
CA ARG A 135 36.62 9.90 0.13
C ARG A 135 37.03 11.35 0.44
N ALA A 136 36.13 12.30 0.25
CA ALA A 136 36.38 13.71 0.55
C ALA A 136 36.64 13.94 2.05
N ARG A 137 35.87 13.27 2.93
CA ARG A 137 36.08 13.32 4.39
C ARG A 137 37.41 12.72 4.79
N GLN A 138 37.81 11.58 4.22
CA GLN A 138 39.11 10.98 4.50
C GLN A 138 40.25 11.91 4.07
N LYS A 139 40.21 12.42 2.84
CA LYS A 139 41.20 13.41 2.35
C LYS A 139 41.26 14.65 3.24
N LEU A 140 40.11 15.15 3.71
CA LEU A 140 40.07 16.28 4.63
C LEU A 140 40.73 15.95 5.96
N GLN A 141 40.47 14.76 6.52
CA GLN A 141 41.06 14.33 7.78
C GLN A 141 42.58 14.13 7.66
N ASP A 142 43.04 13.55 6.56
CA ASP A 142 44.47 13.37 6.28
C ASP A 142 45.17 14.73 6.10
N ALA A 143 44.54 15.66 5.36
CA ALA A 143 45.07 17.02 5.19
C ALA A 143 45.08 17.80 6.52
N ARG A 144 44.02 17.70 7.33
CA ARG A 144 43.94 18.35 8.65
C ARG A 144 45.00 17.82 9.60
N SER A 145 45.13 16.50 9.73
CA SER A 145 46.14 15.89 10.60
C SER A 145 47.56 16.24 10.16
N SER A 146 47.83 16.26 8.84
CA SER A 146 49.12 16.69 8.28
C SER A 146 49.41 18.16 8.61
N TYR A 147 48.41 19.04 8.45
CA TYR A 147 48.53 20.47 8.74
C TYR A 147 48.74 20.74 10.24
N GLU A 148 47.96 20.10 11.12
CA GLU A 148 48.11 20.22 12.57
C GLU A 148 49.48 19.73 13.04
N SER A 149 49.96 18.61 12.49
CA SER A 149 51.30 18.09 12.77
C SER A 149 52.39 19.07 12.33
N LEU A 150 52.28 19.65 11.13
CA LEU A 150 53.24 20.63 10.63
C LEU A 150 53.22 21.92 11.47
N GLN A 151 52.03 22.42 11.81
CA GLN A 151 51.87 23.63 12.61
C GLN A 151 52.40 23.45 14.04
N SER A 152 52.11 22.30 14.67
CA SER A 152 52.63 21.94 15.99
C SER A 152 54.16 21.88 15.99
N ARG A 153 54.76 21.17 15.01
CA ARG A 153 56.22 21.09 14.85
C ARG A 153 56.85 22.47 14.67
N GLY A 154 56.28 23.31 13.79
CA GLY A 154 56.76 24.68 13.56
C GLY A 154 56.70 25.57 14.81
N LYS A 155 55.57 25.54 15.54
CA LYS A 155 55.38 26.30 16.79
C LYS A 155 56.36 25.89 17.88
N VAL A 156 56.57 24.58 18.06
CA VAL A 156 57.53 24.02 19.03
C VAL A 156 58.95 24.48 18.69
N LEU A 157 59.37 24.36 17.42
CA LEU A 157 60.71 24.75 16.98
C LEU A 157 60.94 26.26 17.16
N GLN A 158 60.03 27.11 16.70
CA GLN A 158 60.15 28.56 16.84
C GLN A 158 60.18 28.99 18.31
N GLY A 159 59.33 28.40 19.15
CA GLY A 159 59.30 28.69 20.58
C GLY A 159 60.60 28.34 21.31
N LEU A 160 61.26 27.26 20.90
CA LEU A 160 62.53 26.82 21.49
C LEU A 160 63.72 27.60 20.93
N LEU A 161 63.73 27.91 19.63
CA LEU A 161 64.75 28.78 19.03
C LEU A 161 64.74 30.18 19.65
N ARG A 162 63.55 30.76 19.90
CA ARG A 162 63.42 32.03 20.62
C ARG A 162 64.01 31.96 22.04
N MET A 163 63.86 30.84 22.73
CA MET A 163 64.43 30.64 24.07
C MET A 163 65.96 30.52 24.03
N LYS A 164 66.49 29.92 22.98
CA LYS A 164 67.93 29.87 22.69
C LYS A 164 68.48 31.28 22.40
N GLU A 165 67.83 32.03 21.51
CA GLU A 165 68.23 33.41 21.13
C GLU A 165 68.21 34.38 22.30
N THR A 166 67.22 34.22 23.19
CA THR A 166 67.11 35.05 24.42
C THR A 166 68.03 34.59 25.55
N GLY A 167 68.80 33.51 25.38
CA GLY A 167 69.75 32.98 26.37
C GLY A 167 69.10 32.42 27.63
N ARG A 168 67.78 32.19 27.63
CA ARG A 168 67.04 31.77 28.83
C ARG A 168 67.23 30.29 29.17
N ILE A 169 67.60 29.48 28.18
CA ILE A 169 68.00 28.07 28.34
C ILE A 169 69.24 27.84 27.48
N GLU A 170 70.32 27.42 28.11
CA GLU A 170 71.56 27.04 27.44
C GLU A 170 71.57 25.54 27.09
N GLY A 171 72.31 25.19 26.05
CA GLY A 171 72.50 23.83 25.57
C GLY A 171 71.38 23.30 24.66
N ILE A 172 70.59 24.18 24.05
CA ILE A 172 69.69 23.84 22.93
C ILE A 172 70.47 24.03 21.62
N HIS A 173 70.63 22.96 20.85
CA HIS A 173 71.30 23.02 19.54
C HIS A 173 70.31 23.43 18.46
N ASN A 174 69.68 22.44 17.83
CA ASN A 174 68.61 22.60 16.85
C ASN A 174 67.89 21.27 16.66
N ARG A 175 66.96 21.20 15.71
CA ARG A 175 66.43 19.94 15.19
C ARG A 175 67.57 19.11 14.57
N LEU A 176 67.55 17.79 14.78
CA LEU A 176 68.57 16.85 14.28
C LEU A 176 68.76 16.97 12.75
N GLY A 177 67.66 17.06 11.99
CA GLY A 177 67.72 17.23 10.54
C GLY A 177 68.35 18.55 10.05
N SER A 178 68.57 19.54 10.92
CA SER A 178 69.29 20.76 10.58
C SER A 178 70.78 20.70 10.91
N LEU A 179 71.25 19.60 11.49
CA LEU A 179 72.66 19.39 11.88
C LEU A 179 73.45 18.54 10.88
N GLY A 180 72.80 18.01 9.85
CA GLY A 180 73.42 17.24 8.78
C GLY A 180 72.83 17.61 7.42
N VAL A 181 73.60 17.34 6.37
CA VAL A 181 73.20 17.53 4.96
C VAL A 181 73.40 16.19 4.27
N ILE A 182 72.49 15.83 3.37
CA ILE A 182 72.54 14.63 2.54
C ILE A 182 72.27 15.02 1.09
N ASP A 183 72.69 14.19 0.14
CA ASP A 183 72.33 14.35 -1.27
C ASP A 183 70.80 14.27 -1.47
N ASP A 184 70.27 15.17 -2.32
CA ASP A 184 68.85 15.32 -2.66
C ASP A 184 68.26 14.01 -3.22
N GLN A 185 69.09 13.19 -3.88
CA GLN A 185 68.70 11.87 -4.38
C GLN A 185 68.16 10.94 -3.27
N TYR A 186 68.59 11.13 -2.02
CA TYR A 186 68.20 10.30 -0.87
C TYR A 186 67.24 11.01 0.10
N ASP A 187 66.77 12.23 -0.19
CA ASP A 187 65.94 13.02 0.74
C ASP A 187 64.64 12.30 1.11
N VAL A 188 63.92 11.76 0.12
CA VAL A 188 62.68 11.00 0.35
C VAL A 188 62.94 9.72 1.14
N ALA A 189 64.08 9.07 0.93
CA ALA A 189 64.43 7.84 1.63
C ALA A 189 64.68 8.09 3.11
N ILE A 190 65.50 9.10 3.45
CA ILE A 190 65.84 9.41 4.84
C ILE A 190 64.66 10.04 5.60
N SER A 191 63.87 10.90 4.93
CA SER A 191 62.70 11.57 5.53
C SER A 191 61.60 10.58 5.93
N ASN A 192 61.41 9.50 5.15
CA ASN A 192 60.46 8.44 5.49
C ASN A 192 61.04 7.41 6.47
N ALA A 193 62.33 7.07 6.35
CA ALA A 193 62.96 6.06 7.20
C ALA A 193 63.18 6.53 8.65
N CYS A 194 63.46 7.82 8.86
CA CYS A 194 63.85 8.34 10.16
C CYS A 194 62.99 9.53 10.62
N PRO A 195 61.83 9.29 11.28
CA PRO A 195 61.03 10.36 11.88
C PRO A 195 61.76 11.06 13.05
N SER A 196 62.84 10.45 13.56
CA SER A 196 63.64 11.04 14.64
C SER A 196 64.43 12.28 14.20
N LEU A 197 64.53 12.56 12.89
CA LEU A 197 65.14 13.79 12.37
C LEU A 197 64.42 15.06 12.83
N ASP A 198 63.15 14.97 13.23
CA ASP A 198 62.39 16.08 13.82
C ASP A 198 62.70 16.31 15.32
N SER A 199 63.49 15.44 15.95
CA SER A 199 63.84 15.56 17.36
C SER A 199 64.82 16.70 17.60
N ILE A 200 64.68 17.37 18.74
CA ILE A 200 65.51 18.53 19.12
C ILE A 200 66.68 18.07 19.96
N VAL A 201 67.89 18.45 19.58
CA VAL A 201 69.13 18.04 20.25
C VAL A 201 69.45 19.01 21.39
N VAL A 202 69.69 18.45 22.58
CA VAL A 202 69.97 19.19 23.82
C VAL A 202 71.16 18.55 24.52
N ASP A 203 72.02 19.35 25.17
CA ASP A 203 73.21 18.84 25.86
C ASP A 203 72.88 17.98 27.08
N ASN A 204 72.03 18.50 27.97
CA ASN A 204 71.82 17.96 29.31
C ASN A 204 70.33 17.70 29.63
N VAL A 205 70.08 16.73 30.52
CA VAL A 205 68.72 16.38 31.00
C VAL A 205 68.00 17.57 31.64
N PRO A 206 68.62 18.40 32.49
CA PRO A 206 67.96 19.56 33.09
C PRO A 206 67.52 20.60 32.04
N SER A 207 68.32 20.81 30.98
CA SER A 207 67.94 21.72 29.88
C SER A 207 66.73 21.20 29.13
N ALA A 208 66.63 19.88 28.89
CA ALA A 208 65.47 19.27 28.25
C ALA A 208 64.20 19.40 29.12
N GLN A 209 64.31 19.20 30.43
CA GLN A 209 63.19 19.39 31.37
C GLN A 209 62.69 20.85 31.36
N LYS A 210 63.61 21.83 31.38
CA LYS A 210 63.25 23.27 31.27
C LYS A 210 62.53 23.57 29.94
N CYS A 211 62.96 22.95 28.83
CA CYS A 211 62.27 23.08 27.54
C CYS A 211 60.85 22.52 27.58
N ILE A 212 60.67 21.33 28.16
CA ILE A 212 59.35 20.69 28.31
C ILE A 212 58.42 21.54 29.18
N GLU A 213 58.92 22.09 30.28
CA GLU A 213 58.16 23.00 31.13
C GLU A 213 57.73 24.27 30.37
N HIS A 214 58.63 24.84 29.56
CA HIS A 214 58.32 26.01 28.75
C HIS A 214 57.23 25.71 27.70
N LEU A 215 57.33 24.56 27.01
CA LEU A 215 56.31 24.13 26.06
C LEU A 215 54.95 23.93 26.74
N ARG A 216 54.94 23.39 27.97
CA ARG A 216 53.71 23.18 28.75
C ARG A 216 53.11 24.49 29.27
N LYS A 217 53.92 25.39 29.81
CA LYS A 217 53.46 26.70 30.33
C LYS A 217 52.83 27.57 29.23
N ASN A 218 53.37 27.50 28.01
CA ASN A 218 52.94 28.32 26.89
C ASN A 218 52.04 27.56 25.88
N ASN A 219 51.66 26.31 26.16
CA ASN A 219 50.85 25.45 25.29
C ASN A 219 51.36 25.40 23.82
N LEU A 220 52.68 25.33 23.64
CA LEU A 220 53.32 25.43 22.32
C LEU A 220 53.30 24.12 21.52
N GLY A 221 53.00 23.00 22.18
CA GLY A 221 52.86 21.69 21.54
C GLY A 221 53.68 20.60 22.23
N ARG A 222 53.90 19.50 21.50
CA ARG A 222 54.70 18.34 21.95
C ARG A 222 55.97 18.26 21.11
N GLY A 223 57.11 18.07 21.77
CA GLY A 223 58.41 17.89 21.11
C GLY A 223 59.12 16.67 21.66
N VAL A 224 59.94 16.04 20.82
CA VAL A 224 60.85 14.94 21.20
C VAL A 224 62.25 15.52 21.34
N PHE A 225 62.94 15.19 22.42
CA PHE A 225 64.27 15.72 22.73
C PHE A 225 65.30 14.59 22.77
N LEU A 226 66.45 14.81 22.14
CA LEU A 226 67.62 13.95 22.20
C LEU A 226 68.64 14.59 23.13
N VAL A 227 68.95 13.91 24.24
CA VAL A 227 69.90 14.43 25.25
C VAL A 227 71.28 13.83 25.01
N LEU A 228 72.24 14.65 24.57
CA LEU A 228 73.59 14.22 24.20
C LEU A 228 74.32 13.50 25.33
N ASN A 229 74.21 13.99 26.56
CA ASN A 229 74.87 13.39 27.73
C ASN A 229 74.36 11.96 28.05
N GLN A 230 73.15 11.58 27.61
CA GLN A 230 72.63 10.23 27.79
C GLN A 230 72.88 9.30 26.60
N LEU A 231 73.36 9.84 25.47
CA LEU A 231 73.66 9.03 24.30
C LEU A 231 74.94 8.22 24.54
N ARG A 232 74.81 6.90 24.40
CA ARG A 232 75.98 6.02 24.38
C ARG A 232 76.62 6.12 22.99
N ALA A 233 77.74 6.83 22.89
CA ALA A 233 78.55 6.83 21.69
C ALA A 233 79.04 5.40 21.43
N LYS A 234 78.49 4.74 20.40
CA LYS A 234 79.04 3.51 19.86
C LYS A 234 79.89 3.91 18.66
N PRO A 235 81.15 3.44 18.54
CA PRO A 235 81.84 3.51 17.27
C PRO A 235 80.98 2.79 16.24
N THR A 236 80.66 3.44 15.13
CA THR A 236 79.95 2.85 14.00
C THR A 236 80.97 2.43 12.95
N PRO A 237 81.63 1.26 13.09
CA PRO A 237 82.44 0.73 12.00
C PRO A 237 81.54 0.51 10.79
N THR A 238 82.05 0.79 9.60
CA THR A 238 81.33 0.57 8.33
C THR A 238 81.09 -0.93 8.16
N PRO A 239 79.84 -1.43 8.31
CA PRO A 239 79.57 -2.84 8.16
C PRO A 239 79.57 -3.21 6.66
N ALA A 240 79.90 -4.46 6.33
CA ALA A 240 79.69 -4.96 4.98
C ALA A 240 78.18 -5.00 4.68
N THR A 241 77.70 -4.15 3.77
CA THR A 241 76.30 -4.14 3.36
C THR A 241 76.04 -5.23 2.31
N PRO A 242 74.95 -6.00 2.44
CA PRO A 242 74.55 -6.94 1.40
C PRO A 242 74.24 -6.20 0.09
N GLU A 243 74.58 -6.82 -1.04
CA GLU A 243 74.37 -6.29 -2.41
C GLU A 243 75.12 -4.98 -2.74
N GLY A 244 76.03 -4.51 -1.88
CA GLY A 244 76.80 -3.30 -2.12
C GLY A 244 76.00 -2.00 -2.04
N VAL A 245 74.83 -2.03 -1.38
CA VAL A 245 73.97 -0.85 -1.20
C VAL A 245 74.64 0.14 -0.24
N PRO A 246 74.68 1.45 -0.55
CA PRO A 246 75.25 2.46 0.33
C PRO A 246 74.39 2.62 1.60
N ARG A 247 75.05 2.86 2.73
CA ARG A 247 74.39 3.12 4.01
C ARG A 247 74.09 4.62 4.12
N LEU A 248 72.83 4.98 4.45
CA LEU A 248 72.40 6.38 4.64
C LEU A 248 73.20 7.18 5.68
N PHE A 249 73.93 6.52 6.59
CA PHE A 249 74.78 7.20 7.57
C PHE A 249 76.12 7.67 6.98
N ASP A 250 76.58 7.02 5.90
CA ASP A 250 77.87 7.27 5.26
C ASP A 250 77.72 8.16 4.00
N LEU A 251 76.49 8.57 3.67
CA LEU A 251 76.10 9.36 2.50
C LEU A 251 75.97 10.85 2.81
#